data_AF-A0A496SJU2-F1
#
_entry.id   AF-A0A496SJU2-F1
#
_cell.length_a   1.000
_cell.length_b   1.000
_cell.length_c   1.000
_cell.angle_alpha   90.00
_cell.angle_beta   90.00
_cell.angle_gamma   90.00
#
_symmetry.space_group_name_H-M   'P 1'
#
loop_
_entity.id
_entity.type
_entity.pdbx_description
1 polymer ?
#
loop_
_entity_poly.entity_id
_entity_poly.type
_entity_poly.pdbx_seq_one_letter_code
_entity_poly.pdbx_strand_id
1 'polypeptide(L)'
;MLKLRRLYYITHIENLPSILERGILCHRKIEEKKISFTPIYDAEIVATRREKKLSDGRNLWDFVNLYFQPRNAMLYRVIFFSKANLEDIIIIGLKHSILNRKDIFVTTGNAASYNTEIFSAGKAKKYIKAIREKTDKEWWAIQDGSKRELMAECLVPNSVSPEYISEIYVPNYNSLNKVKQICKKNIPILPEPELFFLPSRQITLTDNLSLVEGDMFCSRMQTLTVSVNTVGVMGKGLASRARYQFPDVFVRYQDLCRKKILRMGKPYLYKREESLDFILADEAEKLTNLNLQTWFLLFPTKTDWRKMADFKGIEEGLKWLVTNYKNEGIKSLAIPALGCGLGWLPWGTVGPMLCHYLQKLKIQVRLYLPLERRIPDEQLFKDFLLKK
;
A
#
# COMPACT_ATOMS: atom_id res chain seq x y z
N MET A 1 -6.78 -7.56 8.64
CA MET A 1 -6.20 -7.63 7.28
C MET A 1 -6.01 -9.09 6.87
N LEU A 2 -6.19 -9.40 5.57
CA LEU A 2 -6.05 -10.75 5.00
C LEU A 2 -4.62 -11.29 5.24
N LYS A 3 -4.49 -12.36 6.03
CA LYS A 3 -3.23 -13.11 6.11
C LYS A 3 -3.10 -13.98 4.87
N LEU A 4 -2.35 -13.50 3.90
CA LEU A 4 -2.11 -14.19 2.64
C LEU A 4 -1.17 -15.40 2.87
N ARG A 5 -1.69 -16.61 2.65
CA ARG A 5 -0.94 -17.88 2.87
C ARG A 5 -0.52 -18.57 1.57
N ARG A 6 -0.90 -18.00 0.43
CA ARG A 6 -0.63 -18.51 -0.92
C ARG A 6 0.59 -17.83 -1.54
N LEU A 7 0.96 -18.26 -2.74
CA LEU A 7 1.92 -17.56 -3.58
C LEU A 7 1.16 -16.80 -4.67
N TYR A 8 1.74 -15.72 -5.16
CA TYR A 8 1.05 -14.80 -6.04
C TYR A 8 1.88 -14.45 -7.27
N TYR A 9 1.23 -14.33 -8.41
CA TYR A 9 1.86 -13.88 -9.65
C TYR A 9 1.14 -12.64 -10.17
N ILE A 10 1.90 -11.59 -10.46
CA ILE A 10 1.36 -10.30 -10.91
C ILE A 10 1.54 -10.24 -12.43
N THR A 11 0.48 -9.93 -13.17
CA THR A 11 0.53 -9.92 -14.65
C THR A 11 -0.51 -8.97 -15.25
N HIS A 12 -0.36 -8.69 -16.54
CA HIS A 12 -1.38 -8.06 -17.36
C HIS A 12 -2.50 -9.07 -17.71
N ILE A 13 -3.73 -8.58 -17.84
CA ILE A 13 -4.92 -9.37 -18.16
C ILE A 13 -4.82 -10.08 -19.53
N GLU A 14 -4.20 -9.44 -20.52
CA GLU A 14 -3.96 -10.03 -21.86
C GLU A 14 -3.08 -11.28 -21.85
N ASN A 15 -2.30 -11.50 -20.78
CA ASN A 15 -1.51 -12.73 -20.63
C ASN A 15 -2.36 -13.90 -20.10
N LEU A 16 -3.55 -13.62 -19.58
CA LEU A 16 -4.40 -14.61 -18.91
C LEU A 16 -4.80 -15.79 -19.82
N PRO A 17 -5.19 -15.62 -21.10
CA PRO A 17 -5.51 -16.75 -21.97
C PRO A 17 -4.36 -17.75 -22.08
N SER A 18 -3.15 -17.26 -22.32
CA SER A 18 -1.93 -18.08 -22.43
C SER A 18 -1.62 -18.77 -21.09
N ILE A 19 -1.76 -18.07 -19.98
CA ILE A 19 -1.54 -18.63 -18.63
C ILE A 19 -2.54 -19.75 -18.32
N LEU A 20 -3.81 -19.59 -18.68
CA LEU A 20 -4.85 -20.59 -18.46
C LEU A 20 -4.67 -21.85 -19.32
N GLU A 21 -4.05 -21.72 -20.50
CA GLU A 21 -3.75 -22.82 -21.42
C GLU A 21 -2.43 -23.53 -21.06
N ARG A 22 -1.34 -22.76 -20.92
CA ARG A 22 0.05 -23.26 -20.90
C ARG A 22 0.68 -23.23 -19.51
N GLY A 23 0.03 -22.57 -18.56
CA GLY A 23 0.60 -22.25 -17.25
C GLY A 23 1.41 -20.97 -17.26
N ILE A 24 1.91 -20.60 -16.10
CA ILE A 24 2.83 -19.46 -15.99
C ILE A 24 4.21 -19.94 -16.41
N LEU A 25 4.79 -19.34 -17.44
CA LEU A 25 6.10 -19.73 -17.98
C LEU A 25 7.18 -18.76 -17.51
N CYS A 26 8.41 -19.26 -17.29
CA CYS A 26 9.56 -18.39 -17.08
C CYS A 26 9.92 -17.66 -18.39
N HIS A 27 10.67 -16.56 -18.28
CA HIS A 27 11.03 -15.74 -19.44
C HIS A 27 11.78 -16.53 -20.52
N ARG A 28 12.68 -17.44 -20.14
CA ARG A 28 13.38 -18.29 -21.13
C ARG A 28 12.39 -19.11 -21.96
N LYS A 29 11.38 -19.71 -21.34
CA LYS A 29 10.38 -20.53 -22.04
C LYS A 29 9.45 -19.68 -22.92
N ILE A 30 9.17 -18.44 -22.53
CA ILE A 30 8.41 -17.49 -23.35
C ILE A 30 9.18 -17.15 -24.63
N GLU A 31 10.48 -16.87 -24.52
CA GLU A 31 11.36 -16.56 -25.64
C GLU A 31 11.57 -17.77 -26.58
N GLU A 32 11.92 -18.94 -26.02
CA GLU A 32 12.10 -20.18 -26.78
C GLU A 32 10.86 -20.55 -27.61
N LYS A 33 9.67 -20.35 -27.04
CA LYS A 33 8.39 -20.66 -27.69
C LYS A 33 7.80 -19.49 -28.48
N LYS A 34 8.49 -18.33 -28.51
CA LYS A 34 8.04 -17.09 -29.17
C LYS A 34 6.60 -16.71 -28.78
N ILE A 35 6.27 -16.85 -27.50
CA ILE A 35 4.93 -16.53 -26.99
C ILE A 35 4.81 -15.01 -26.84
N SER A 36 3.81 -14.42 -27.47
CA SER A 36 3.47 -13.01 -27.27
C SER A 36 2.97 -12.79 -25.85
N PHE A 37 3.43 -11.72 -25.21
CA PHE A 37 2.99 -11.32 -23.87
C PHE A 37 3.05 -9.81 -23.70
N THR A 38 2.21 -9.29 -22.82
CA THR A 38 2.23 -7.89 -22.39
C THR A 38 3.07 -7.76 -21.11
N PRO A 39 4.24 -7.09 -21.15
CA PRO A 39 5.06 -6.85 -19.97
C PRO A 39 4.37 -5.86 -19.02
N ILE A 40 4.51 -6.08 -17.72
CA ILE A 40 4.11 -5.12 -16.67
C ILE A 40 5.31 -4.46 -15.99
N TYR A 41 6.52 -4.84 -16.37
CA TYR A 41 7.77 -4.42 -15.78
C TYR A 41 8.60 -3.62 -16.79
N ASP A 42 9.57 -2.89 -16.26
CA ASP A 42 10.56 -2.19 -17.07
C ASP A 42 11.63 -3.18 -17.58
N ALA A 43 11.91 -3.15 -18.88
CA ALA A 43 12.84 -4.09 -19.52
C ALA A 43 14.26 -3.98 -18.93
N GLU A 44 14.69 -2.78 -18.55
CA GLU A 44 16.02 -2.55 -17.96
C GLU A 44 16.17 -3.18 -16.58
N ILE A 45 15.10 -3.16 -15.77
CA ILE A 45 15.09 -3.78 -14.44
C ILE A 45 15.25 -5.29 -14.57
N VAL A 46 14.52 -5.88 -15.52
CA VAL A 46 14.49 -7.33 -15.67
C VAL A 46 15.80 -7.82 -16.30
N ALA A 47 16.51 -7.03 -17.11
CA ALA A 47 17.81 -7.40 -17.67
C ALA A 47 18.83 -7.89 -16.62
N THR A 48 18.89 -7.24 -15.45
CA THR A 48 19.77 -7.64 -14.32
C THR A 48 19.49 -9.06 -13.81
N ARG A 49 18.26 -9.56 -13.98
CA ARG A 49 17.86 -10.92 -13.61
C ARG A 49 18.57 -11.98 -14.46
N ARG A 50 19.00 -11.66 -15.69
CA ARG A 50 19.77 -12.59 -16.54
C ARG A 50 21.19 -12.85 -16.02
N GLU A 51 21.75 -11.89 -15.30
CA GLU A 51 23.13 -11.93 -14.81
C GLU A 51 23.23 -12.68 -13.47
N LYS A 52 22.18 -12.64 -12.65
CA LYS A 52 22.13 -13.30 -11.35
C LYS A 52 21.96 -14.82 -11.49
N LYS A 53 23.04 -15.57 -11.22
CA LYS A 53 23.06 -17.03 -11.16
C LYS A 53 22.72 -17.56 -9.76
N LEU A 54 22.03 -18.69 -9.70
CA LEU A 54 21.79 -19.47 -8.48
C LEU A 54 22.87 -20.54 -8.30
N SER A 55 22.82 -21.21 -7.15
CA SER A 55 23.79 -22.25 -6.75
C SER A 55 23.83 -23.47 -7.68
N ASP A 56 22.83 -23.66 -8.53
CA ASP A 56 22.75 -24.75 -9.51
C ASP A 56 23.19 -24.33 -10.93
N GLY A 57 23.72 -23.12 -11.08
CA GLY A 57 24.22 -22.57 -12.35
C GLY A 57 23.16 -21.90 -13.24
N ARG A 58 21.86 -22.09 -12.96
CA ARG A 58 20.77 -21.39 -13.68
C ARG A 58 20.72 -19.92 -13.28
N ASN A 59 20.13 -19.07 -14.12
CA ASN A 59 19.91 -17.67 -13.78
C ASN A 59 18.43 -17.39 -13.49
N LEU A 60 18.09 -16.21 -12.96
CA LEU A 60 16.70 -15.90 -12.61
C LEU A 60 15.74 -15.91 -13.81
N TRP A 61 16.25 -15.89 -15.06
CA TRP A 61 15.46 -16.02 -16.29
C TRP A 61 14.84 -17.42 -16.47
N ASP A 62 15.42 -18.42 -15.80
CA ASP A 62 14.99 -19.82 -15.82
C ASP A 62 13.80 -20.09 -14.88
N PHE A 63 13.36 -19.09 -14.12
CA PHE A 63 12.37 -19.25 -13.06
C PHE A 63 11.16 -18.33 -13.26
N VAL A 64 9.99 -18.85 -12.88
CA VAL A 64 8.80 -18.06 -12.60
C VAL A 64 8.96 -17.45 -11.21
N ASN A 65 8.82 -16.13 -11.12
CA ASN A 65 8.89 -15.37 -9.88
C ASN A 65 7.51 -15.25 -9.22
N LEU A 66 7.31 -15.98 -8.12
CA LEU A 66 6.08 -15.91 -7.34
C LEU A 66 6.31 -15.13 -6.05
N TYR A 67 5.42 -14.23 -5.68
CA TYR A 67 5.55 -13.41 -4.47
C TYR A 67 4.87 -14.07 -3.27
N PHE A 68 5.49 -13.95 -2.10
CA PHE A 68 4.83 -14.28 -0.83
C PHE A 68 3.77 -13.23 -0.45
N GLN A 69 4.03 -11.96 -0.77
CA GLN A 69 3.15 -10.81 -0.57
C GLN A 69 3.07 -10.02 -1.89
N PRO A 70 1.94 -10.03 -2.61
CA PRO A 70 1.80 -9.31 -3.87
C PRO A 70 1.67 -7.80 -3.67
N ARG A 71 1.14 -7.35 -2.52
CA ARG A 71 1.03 -5.93 -2.18
C ARG A 71 2.38 -5.42 -1.66
N ASN A 72 3.31 -5.20 -2.58
CA ASN A 72 4.69 -4.81 -2.29
C ASN A 72 5.16 -3.64 -3.17
N ALA A 73 6.43 -3.22 -3.01
CA ALA A 73 6.98 -2.07 -3.71
C ALA A 73 7.06 -2.24 -5.25
N MET A 74 7.17 -3.47 -5.74
CA MET A 74 7.14 -3.77 -7.17
C MET A 74 5.73 -3.51 -7.72
N LEU A 75 4.68 -4.05 -7.09
CA LEU A 75 3.29 -3.79 -7.52
C LEU A 75 2.94 -2.30 -7.45
N TYR A 76 3.39 -1.58 -6.41
CA TYR A 76 3.18 -0.14 -6.30
C TYR A 76 3.78 0.61 -7.50
N ARG A 77 5.01 0.26 -7.90
CA ARG A 77 5.65 0.81 -9.11
C ARG A 77 4.79 0.53 -10.35
N VAL A 78 4.35 -0.71 -10.54
CA VAL A 78 3.52 -1.09 -11.70
C VAL A 78 2.26 -0.24 -11.77
N ILE A 79 1.53 -0.12 -10.67
CA ILE A 79 0.23 0.57 -10.64
C ILE A 79 0.36 2.06 -10.90
N PHE A 80 1.39 2.72 -10.36
CA PHE A 80 1.45 4.19 -10.37
C PHE A 80 2.44 4.80 -11.36
N PHE A 81 3.37 3.99 -11.89
CA PHE A 81 4.46 4.47 -12.74
C PHE A 81 4.66 3.68 -14.03
N SER A 82 4.03 2.52 -14.18
CA SER A 82 4.01 1.87 -15.50
C SER A 82 3.03 2.57 -16.45
N LYS A 83 3.15 2.29 -17.74
CA LYS A 83 2.19 2.73 -18.75
C LYS A 83 0.91 1.87 -18.76
N ALA A 84 0.87 0.79 -17.97
CA ALA A 84 -0.27 -0.11 -17.95
C ALA A 84 -1.45 0.55 -17.23
N ASN A 85 -2.65 0.30 -17.75
CA ASN A 85 -3.86 0.70 -17.05
C ASN A 85 -4.03 -0.20 -15.82
N LEU A 86 -4.30 0.42 -14.66
CA LEU A 86 -4.61 -0.26 -13.41
C LEU A 86 -5.64 -1.37 -13.59
N GLU A 87 -6.69 -1.12 -14.39
CA GLU A 87 -7.77 -2.07 -14.59
C GLU A 87 -7.35 -3.34 -15.34
N ASP A 88 -6.18 -3.33 -15.97
CA ASP A 88 -5.65 -4.44 -16.75
C ASP A 88 -4.57 -5.21 -15.97
N ILE A 89 -4.25 -4.79 -14.74
CA ILE A 89 -3.35 -5.51 -13.83
C ILE A 89 -4.16 -6.49 -12.97
N ILE A 90 -3.73 -7.74 -12.95
CA ILE A 90 -4.34 -8.81 -12.16
C ILE A 90 -3.30 -9.52 -11.30
N ILE A 91 -3.75 -10.12 -10.19
CA ILE A 91 -2.90 -10.96 -9.34
C ILE A 91 -3.48 -12.37 -9.33
N ILE A 92 -2.71 -13.35 -9.77
CA ILE A 92 -3.09 -14.76 -9.78
C ILE A 92 -2.64 -15.39 -8.46
N GLY A 93 -3.61 -15.88 -7.68
CA GLY A 93 -3.37 -16.68 -6.49
C GLY A 93 -3.09 -18.13 -6.85
N LEU A 94 -2.04 -18.69 -6.24
CA LEU A 94 -1.57 -20.04 -6.50
C LEU A 94 -1.61 -20.90 -5.23
N LYS A 95 -1.97 -22.17 -5.41
CA LYS A 95 -2.04 -23.18 -4.34
C LYS A 95 -0.70 -23.26 -3.59
N HIS A 96 -0.78 -23.33 -2.26
CA HIS A 96 0.39 -23.43 -1.38
C HIS A 96 1.24 -24.68 -1.64
N SER A 97 0.66 -25.74 -2.22
CA SER A 97 1.35 -26.99 -2.55
C SER A 97 2.56 -26.83 -3.48
N ILE A 98 2.70 -25.70 -4.20
CA ILE A 98 3.93 -25.36 -4.94
C ILE A 98 5.16 -25.43 -4.04
N LEU A 99 5.05 -25.04 -2.76
CA LEU A 99 6.17 -25.05 -1.81
C LEU A 99 6.64 -26.47 -1.43
N ASN A 100 5.90 -27.51 -1.81
CA ASN A 100 6.32 -28.91 -1.62
C ASN A 100 7.27 -29.41 -2.70
N ARG A 101 7.42 -28.66 -3.80
CA ARG A 101 8.36 -28.99 -4.86
C ARG A 101 9.79 -29.01 -4.33
N LYS A 102 10.61 -29.91 -4.88
CA LYS A 102 12.02 -30.09 -4.45
C LYS A 102 13.01 -29.25 -5.26
N ASP A 103 12.56 -28.67 -6.37
CA ASP A 103 13.37 -27.95 -7.35
C ASP A 103 13.23 -26.42 -7.29
N ILE A 104 12.48 -25.92 -6.29
CA ILE A 104 12.27 -24.48 -6.08
C ILE A 104 13.41 -23.85 -5.28
N PHE A 105 13.49 -22.52 -5.40
CA PHE A 105 14.24 -21.69 -4.47
C PHE A 105 13.31 -20.69 -3.79
N VAL A 106 13.66 -20.31 -2.57
CA VAL A 106 12.94 -19.30 -1.80
C VAL A 106 13.92 -18.21 -1.38
N THR A 107 13.51 -16.96 -1.52
CA THR A 107 14.36 -15.80 -1.22
C THR A 107 13.85 -15.02 -0.03
N THR A 108 14.75 -14.34 0.70
CA THR A 108 14.38 -13.48 1.84
C THR A 108 13.91 -12.08 1.42
N GLY A 109 13.91 -11.78 0.12
CA GLY A 109 13.53 -10.51 -0.48
C GLY A 109 13.60 -10.57 -2.01
N ASN A 110 13.60 -9.43 -2.70
CA ASN A 110 13.75 -9.38 -4.16
C ASN A 110 15.01 -10.13 -4.59
N ALA A 111 14.87 -11.17 -5.43
CA ALA A 111 15.95 -12.09 -5.80
C ALA A 111 17.11 -11.42 -6.57
N ALA A 112 16.85 -10.29 -7.24
CA ALA A 112 17.87 -9.51 -7.94
C ALA A 112 18.75 -8.70 -6.98
N SER A 113 18.28 -8.42 -5.76
CA SER A 113 19.02 -7.62 -4.77
C SER A 113 20.22 -8.36 -4.20
N TYR A 114 21.34 -7.66 -4.01
CA TYR A 114 22.57 -8.22 -3.46
C TYR A 114 22.39 -8.78 -2.03
N ASN A 115 21.61 -8.09 -1.20
CA ASN A 115 21.39 -8.44 0.21
C ASN A 115 20.30 -9.51 0.41
N THR A 116 19.86 -10.17 -0.66
CA THR A 116 18.85 -11.23 -0.60
C THR A 116 19.52 -12.60 -0.50
N GLU A 117 19.14 -13.36 0.51
CA GLU A 117 19.53 -14.75 0.66
C GLU A 117 18.61 -15.65 -0.18
N ILE A 118 19.18 -16.68 -0.80
CA ILE A 118 18.46 -17.63 -1.66
C ILE A 118 18.67 -19.05 -1.11
N PHE A 119 17.58 -19.73 -0.79
CA PHE A 119 17.59 -21.08 -0.23
C PHE A 119 17.00 -22.09 -1.20
N SER A 120 17.67 -23.21 -1.40
CA SER A 120 17.08 -24.37 -2.09
C SER A 120 15.94 -24.98 -1.28
N ALA A 121 15.03 -25.71 -1.93
CA ALA A 121 13.84 -26.29 -1.31
C ALA A 121 14.10 -27.03 0.02
N GLY A 122 15.20 -27.79 0.13
CA GLY A 122 15.56 -28.51 1.35
C GLY A 122 15.84 -27.60 2.55
N LYS A 123 16.51 -26.46 2.34
CA LYS A 123 16.79 -25.46 3.39
C LYS A 123 15.61 -24.51 3.59
N ALA A 124 14.89 -24.17 2.53
CA ALA A 124 13.80 -23.20 2.50
C ALA A 124 12.71 -23.49 3.54
N LYS A 125 12.38 -24.77 3.79
CA LYS A 125 11.36 -25.17 4.79
C LYS A 125 11.60 -24.56 6.18
N LYS A 126 12.86 -24.37 6.58
CA LYS A 126 13.22 -23.76 7.87
C LYS A 126 12.92 -22.26 7.93
N TYR A 127 12.93 -21.58 6.78
CA TYR A 127 12.83 -20.13 6.68
C TYR A 127 11.48 -19.60 6.21
N ILE A 128 10.63 -20.45 5.59
CA ILE A 128 9.30 -20.04 5.10
C ILE A 128 8.46 -19.34 6.18
N LYS A 129 8.50 -19.85 7.42
CA LYS A 129 7.76 -19.23 8.53
C LYS A 129 8.26 -17.82 8.82
N ALA A 130 9.58 -17.64 8.95
CA ALA A 130 10.19 -16.34 9.20
C ALA A 130 9.95 -15.36 8.03
N ILE A 131 10.01 -15.83 6.79
CA ILE A 131 9.69 -15.03 5.60
C ILE A 131 8.24 -14.57 5.67
N ARG A 132 7.28 -15.47 5.96
CA ARG A 132 5.86 -15.13 6.12
C ARG A 132 5.64 -14.07 7.18
N GLU A 133 6.27 -14.22 8.36
CA GLU A 133 6.18 -13.23 9.44
C GLU A 133 6.68 -11.84 9.01
N LYS A 134 7.74 -11.79 8.18
CA LYS A 134 8.27 -10.54 7.62
C LYS A 134 7.37 -9.96 6.52
N THR A 135 6.79 -10.80 5.66
CA THR A 135 5.95 -10.37 4.54
C THR A 135 4.50 -10.06 4.92
N ASP A 136 4.05 -10.49 6.10
CA ASP A 136 2.71 -10.22 6.65
C ASP A 136 2.57 -8.76 7.17
N LYS A 137 3.60 -7.91 7.00
CA LYS A 137 3.56 -6.48 7.35
C LYS A 137 2.70 -5.68 6.33
N GLU A 138 1.96 -4.69 6.82
CA GLU A 138 1.09 -3.83 5.99
C GLU A 138 1.83 -2.66 5.33
N TRP A 139 3.00 -2.34 5.88
CA TRP A 139 3.84 -1.22 5.49
C TRP A 139 5.31 -1.62 5.57
N TRP A 140 6.15 -0.83 4.92
CA TRP A 140 7.58 -1.04 4.86
C TRP A 140 8.33 0.29 4.91
N ALA A 141 9.60 0.19 5.23
CA ALA A 141 10.57 1.27 5.23
C ALA A 141 11.86 0.80 4.53
N ILE A 142 12.66 1.77 4.07
CA ILE A 142 13.97 1.46 3.48
C ILE A 142 14.97 1.15 4.60
N GLN A 143 14.89 1.91 5.70
CA GLN A 143 15.88 1.96 6.77
C GLN A 143 15.99 0.65 7.56
N ASP A 144 14.91 -0.11 7.69
CA ASP A 144 14.90 -1.41 8.38
C ASP A 144 15.01 -2.61 7.42
N GLY A 145 15.15 -2.35 6.11
CA GLY A 145 15.21 -3.38 5.07
C GLY A 145 13.87 -4.04 4.73
N SER A 146 12.78 -3.71 5.41
CA SER A 146 11.48 -4.36 5.20
C SER A 146 10.97 -4.20 3.77
N LYS A 147 11.28 -3.08 3.09
CA LYS A 147 10.95 -2.88 1.67
C LYS A 147 11.41 -4.04 0.79
N ARG A 148 12.67 -4.49 0.98
CA ARG A 148 13.24 -5.63 0.27
C ARG A 148 12.59 -6.93 0.73
N GLU A 149 12.40 -7.11 2.03
CA GLU A 149 11.87 -8.35 2.61
C GLU A 149 10.44 -8.65 2.15
N LEU A 150 9.59 -7.64 2.00
CA LEU A 150 8.21 -7.80 1.50
C LEU A 150 8.16 -8.27 0.04
N MET A 151 9.26 -8.11 -0.70
CA MET A 151 9.42 -8.62 -2.06
C MET A 151 10.03 -10.03 -2.10
N ALA A 152 9.98 -10.79 -1.01
CA ALA A 152 10.39 -12.19 -1.00
C ALA A 152 9.68 -13.01 -2.09
N GLU A 153 10.45 -13.87 -2.75
CA GLU A 153 10.05 -14.63 -3.92
C GLU A 153 10.17 -16.14 -3.67
N CYS A 154 9.28 -16.91 -4.30
CA CYS A 154 9.43 -18.34 -4.55
C CYS A 154 9.72 -18.50 -6.05
N LEU A 155 10.92 -18.97 -6.38
CA LEU A 155 11.40 -19.16 -7.73
C LEU A 155 11.09 -20.59 -8.18
N VAL A 156 10.16 -20.74 -9.12
CA VAL A 156 9.76 -22.04 -9.66
C VAL A 156 10.38 -22.25 -11.03
N PRO A 157 11.18 -23.30 -11.26
CA PRO A 157 11.87 -23.46 -12.53
C PRO A 157 10.92 -23.78 -13.68
N ASN A 158 11.22 -23.26 -14.87
CA ASN A 158 10.52 -23.46 -16.14
C ASN A 158 9.07 -22.95 -16.18
N SER A 159 8.19 -23.52 -15.38
CA SER A 159 6.76 -23.20 -15.41
C SER A 159 5.99 -23.62 -14.15
N VAL A 160 4.83 -23.01 -13.98
CA VAL A 160 3.79 -23.39 -13.02
C VAL A 160 2.56 -23.87 -13.79
N SER A 161 2.14 -25.12 -13.57
CA SER A 161 0.96 -25.70 -14.24
C SER A 161 -0.31 -24.89 -13.93
N PRO A 162 -1.25 -24.74 -14.89
CA PRO A 162 -2.56 -24.13 -14.65
C PRO A 162 -3.34 -24.74 -13.48
N GLU A 163 -3.08 -26.01 -13.14
CA GLU A 163 -3.74 -26.70 -12.01
C GLU A 163 -3.47 -26.05 -10.64
N TYR A 164 -2.39 -25.27 -10.53
CA TYR A 164 -2.04 -24.54 -9.31
C TYR A 164 -2.79 -23.22 -9.17
N ILE A 165 -3.44 -22.72 -10.23
CA ILE A 165 -4.23 -21.50 -10.17
C ILE A 165 -5.46 -21.75 -9.29
N SER A 166 -5.59 -20.99 -8.21
CA SER A 166 -6.70 -21.13 -7.26
C SER A 166 -7.68 -19.97 -7.34
N GLU A 167 -7.21 -18.75 -7.59
CA GLU A 167 -8.07 -17.58 -7.75
C GLU A 167 -7.37 -16.46 -8.53
N ILE A 168 -8.15 -15.45 -8.96
CA ILE A 168 -7.65 -14.23 -9.60
C ILE A 168 -8.19 -13.04 -8.82
N TYR A 169 -7.31 -12.15 -8.41
CA TYR A 169 -7.65 -10.90 -7.75
C TYR A 169 -7.60 -9.75 -8.76
N VAL A 170 -8.57 -8.84 -8.63
CA VAL A 170 -8.74 -7.67 -9.51
C VAL A 170 -8.98 -6.40 -8.68
N PRO A 171 -8.59 -5.21 -9.18
CA PRO A 171 -8.67 -3.97 -8.41
C PRO A 171 -10.11 -3.47 -8.22
N ASN A 172 -11.01 -3.74 -9.15
CA ASN A 172 -12.39 -3.24 -9.11
C ASN A 172 -13.34 -4.11 -9.97
N TYR A 173 -14.62 -3.75 -9.99
CA TYR A 173 -15.65 -4.47 -10.75
C TYR A 173 -15.52 -4.34 -12.27
N ASN A 174 -14.90 -3.28 -12.79
CA ASN A 174 -14.64 -3.15 -14.23
C ASN A 174 -13.64 -4.22 -14.68
N SER A 175 -12.52 -4.36 -13.96
CA SER A 175 -11.54 -5.43 -14.17
C SER A 175 -12.15 -6.81 -13.99
N LEU A 176 -13.03 -6.98 -13.00
CA LEU A 176 -13.76 -8.24 -12.79
C LEU A 176 -14.56 -8.64 -14.04
N ASN A 177 -15.26 -7.69 -14.66
CA ASN A 177 -16.02 -7.94 -15.88
C ASN A 177 -15.10 -8.31 -17.05
N LYS A 178 -13.99 -7.59 -17.24
CA LYS A 178 -12.98 -7.92 -18.26
C LYS A 178 -12.44 -9.34 -18.08
N VAL A 179 -12.05 -9.70 -16.84
CA VAL A 179 -11.50 -11.04 -16.53
C VAL A 179 -12.54 -12.12 -16.76
N LYS A 180 -13.82 -11.91 -16.40
CA LYS A 180 -14.90 -12.88 -16.63
C LYS A 180 -15.12 -13.20 -18.11
N GLN A 181 -14.91 -12.25 -19.00
CA GLN A 181 -15.03 -12.47 -20.45
C GLN A 181 -13.93 -13.40 -20.99
N ILE A 182 -12.74 -13.33 -20.39
CA ILE A 182 -11.57 -14.13 -20.78
C ILE A 182 -11.55 -15.49 -20.07
N CYS A 183 -11.76 -15.50 -18.76
CA CYS A 183 -11.69 -16.68 -17.91
C CYS A 183 -13.00 -17.47 -17.94
N LYS A 184 -13.13 -18.38 -18.91
CA LYS A 184 -14.28 -19.30 -19.02
C LYS A 184 -14.19 -20.51 -18.07
N LYS A 185 -13.10 -20.64 -17.31
CA LYS A 185 -12.91 -21.71 -16.32
C LYS A 185 -13.57 -21.33 -14.99
N ASN A 186 -13.92 -22.34 -14.18
CA ASN A 186 -14.47 -22.14 -12.84
C ASN A 186 -13.36 -21.76 -11.83
N ILE A 187 -12.76 -20.59 -12.03
CA ILE A 187 -11.75 -20.01 -11.15
C ILE A 187 -12.38 -18.78 -10.48
N PRO A 188 -12.40 -18.69 -9.14
CA PRO A 188 -12.88 -17.51 -8.43
C PRO A 188 -12.15 -16.23 -8.87
N ILE A 189 -12.93 -15.20 -9.21
CA ILE A 189 -12.43 -13.85 -9.51
C ILE A 189 -12.91 -12.92 -8.39
N LEU A 190 -11.97 -12.35 -7.64
CA LEU A 190 -12.22 -11.64 -6.39
C LEU A 190 -11.82 -10.16 -6.52
N PRO A 191 -12.76 -9.21 -6.41
CA PRO A 191 -12.43 -7.79 -6.35
C PRO A 191 -11.84 -7.45 -4.99
N GLU A 192 -10.54 -7.15 -4.94
CA GLU A 192 -9.78 -6.89 -3.71
C GLU A 192 -8.95 -5.60 -3.86
N PRO A 193 -9.59 -4.41 -3.89
CA PRO A 193 -8.92 -3.12 -4.14
C PRO A 193 -7.71 -2.85 -3.24
N GLU A 194 -7.74 -3.29 -1.98
CA GLU A 194 -6.66 -3.05 -1.02
C GLU A 194 -5.33 -3.70 -1.44
N LEU A 195 -5.38 -4.86 -2.13
CA LEU A 195 -4.20 -5.49 -2.71
C LEU A 195 -3.52 -4.62 -3.77
N PHE A 196 -4.29 -3.72 -4.39
CA PHE A 196 -3.86 -2.80 -5.44
C PHE A 196 -3.65 -1.37 -4.92
N PHE A 197 -3.47 -1.19 -3.60
CA PHE A 197 -3.30 0.12 -2.96
C PHE A 197 -4.49 1.07 -3.12
N LEU A 198 -5.66 0.54 -3.46
CA LEU A 198 -6.90 1.30 -3.58
C LEU A 198 -7.70 1.20 -2.27
N PRO A 199 -8.54 2.21 -1.98
CA PRO A 199 -9.46 2.11 -0.87
C PRO A 199 -10.49 1.00 -1.09
N SER A 200 -10.87 0.31 -0.02
CA SER A 200 -11.93 -0.71 -0.04
C SER A 200 -13.32 -0.10 -0.21
N ARG A 201 -13.51 1.14 0.26
CA ARG A 201 -14.75 1.89 0.09
C ARG A 201 -14.47 3.38 -0.04
N GLN A 202 -15.20 4.05 -0.91
CA GLN A 202 -15.19 5.51 -1.02
C GLN A 202 -16.63 6.02 -1.13
N ILE A 203 -16.99 7.00 -0.31
CA ILE A 203 -18.33 7.62 -0.31
C ILE A 203 -18.14 9.11 -0.57
N THR A 204 -18.62 9.59 -1.71
CA THR A 204 -18.58 11.02 -2.06
C THR A 204 -19.65 11.78 -1.27
N LEU A 205 -19.24 12.79 -0.49
CA LEU A 205 -20.16 13.65 0.27
C LEU A 205 -20.44 14.96 -0.47
N THR A 206 -19.39 15.56 -1.04
CA THR A 206 -19.44 16.77 -1.89
C THR A 206 -18.44 16.62 -3.04
N ASP A 207 -18.41 17.57 -3.97
CA ASP A 207 -17.48 17.55 -5.13
C ASP A 207 -15.99 17.43 -4.72
N ASN A 208 -15.66 17.88 -3.50
CA ASN A 208 -14.30 17.95 -2.99
C ASN A 208 -14.06 17.11 -1.73
N LEU A 209 -15.09 16.49 -1.15
CA LEU A 209 -14.98 15.73 0.11
C LEU A 209 -15.52 14.31 -0.07
N SER A 210 -14.69 13.32 0.23
CA SER A 210 -15.08 11.91 0.28
C SER A 210 -14.68 11.25 1.59
N LEU A 211 -15.52 10.35 2.10
CA LEU A 211 -15.11 9.37 3.10
C LEU A 211 -14.38 8.21 2.44
N VAL A 212 -13.39 7.66 3.13
CA VAL A 212 -12.54 6.59 2.61
C VAL A 212 -12.32 5.53 3.67
N GLU A 213 -12.53 4.26 3.32
CA GLU A 213 -12.03 3.09 4.05
C GLU A 213 -10.80 2.57 3.29
N GLY A 214 -9.66 2.49 3.98
CA GLY A 214 -8.41 2.02 3.38
C GLY A 214 -7.17 2.64 4.03
N ASP A 215 -6.02 2.46 3.37
CA ASP A 215 -4.73 2.93 3.88
C ASP A 215 -4.44 4.38 3.50
N MET A 216 -4.51 5.29 4.49
CA MET A 216 -4.24 6.72 4.29
C MET A 216 -2.81 7.00 3.81
N PHE A 217 -1.82 6.21 4.22
CA PHE A 217 -0.42 6.41 3.80
C PHE A 217 -0.14 5.94 2.38
N CYS A 218 -1.11 5.29 1.72
CA CYS A 218 -1.07 5.02 0.28
C CYS A 218 -1.84 6.08 -0.54
N SER A 219 -2.39 7.10 0.11
CA SER A 219 -3.06 8.19 -0.59
C SER A 219 -2.08 9.01 -1.40
N ARG A 220 -2.42 9.30 -2.66
CA ARG A 220 -1.64 10.20 -3.53
C ARG A 220 -1.95 11.70 -3.31
N MET A 221 -2.60 12.02 -2.20
CA MET A 221 -2.83 13.42 -1.79
C MET A 221 -1.49 14.09 -1.46
N GLN A 222 -1.39 15.39 -1.70
CA GLN A 222 -0.18 16.17 -1.43
C GLN A 222 0.11 16.20 0.07
N THR A 223 -0.91 16.40 0.91
CA THR A 223 -0.74 16.49 2.37
C THR A 223 -1.41 15.31 3.07
N LEU A 224 -0.65 14.60 3.91
CA LEU A 224 -1.13 13.53 4.77
C LEU A 224 -1.19 14.02 6.22
N THR A 225 -2.31 13.82 6.90
CA THR A 225 -2.48 14.30 8.27
C THR A 225 -2.15 13.20 9.28
N VAL A 226 -1.26 13.48 10.23
CA VAL A 226 -0.96 12.56 11.33
C VAL A 226 -1.51 13.14 12.62
N SER A 227 -2.41 12.40 13.28
CA SER A 227 -2.89 12.76 14.61
C SER A 227 -1.80 12.52 15.64
N VAL A 228 -1.45 13.55 16.40
CA VAL A 228 -0.33 13.54 17.35
C VAL A 228 -0.73 14.08 18.73
N ASN A 229 0.12 13.86 19.73
CA ASN A 229 0.06 14.60 20.99
C ASN A 229 1.04 15.77 20.98
N THR A 230 1.11 16.54 22.08
CA THR A 230 2.04 17.67 22.21
C THR A 230 3.28 17.35 23.07
N VAL A 231 3.49 16.08 23.45
CA VAL A 231 4.61 15.64 24.31
C VAL A 231 5.67 14.83 23.56
N GLY A 232 5.61 14.75 22.23
CA GLY A 232 6.68 14.15 21.42
C GLY A 232 6.68 12.63 21.37
N VAL A 233 5.54 11.97 21.67
CA VAL A 233 5.43 10.50 21.65
C VAL A 233 4.59 10.02 20.46
N MET A 234 5.08 9.05 19.68
CA MET A 234 4.33 8.33 18.64
C MET A 234 4.41 6.82 18.94
N GLY A 235 3.45 6.31 19.72
CA GLY A 235 3.55 4.97 20.32
C GLY A 235 2.52 3.94 19.86
N LYS A 236 1.37 4.35 19.30
CA LYS A 236 0.33 3.43 18.79
C LYS A 236 -0.37 3.99 17.54
N GLY A 237 -1.08 3.11 16.82
CA GLY A 237 -1.93 3.46 15.68
C GLY A 237 -1.18 4.18 14.55
N LEU A 238 -1.90 5.10 13.89
CA LEU A 238 -1.41 5.90 12.75
C LEU A 238 -0.09 6.64 13.06
N ALA A 239 0.03 7.21 14.25
CA ALA A 239 1.22 7.92 14.69
C ALA A 239 2.43 7.00 14.80
N SER A 240 2.27 5.81 15.39
CA SER A 240 3.37 4.83 15.47
C SER A 240 3.83 4.37 14.10
N ARG A 241 2.90 4.14 13.17
CA ARG A 241 3.27 3.79 11.79
C ARG A 241 4.03 4.94 11.12
N ALA A 242 3.57 6.17 11.27
CA ALA A 242 4.28 7.35 10.75
C ALA A 242 5.72 7.42 11.28
N ARG A 243 5.95 7.12 12.56
CA ARG A 243 7.29 7.10 13.15
C ARG A 243 8.25 6.12 12.48
N TYR A 244 7.79 4.90 12.19
CA TYR A 244 8.65 3.88 11.61
C TYR A 244 8.76 3.98 10.09
N GLN A 245 7.67 4.39 9.43
CA GLN A 245 7.62 4.54 7.98
C GLN A 245 8.26 5.85 7.49
N PHE A 246 8.18 6.93 8.30
CA PHE A 246 8.73 8.26 7.99
C PHE A 246 9.54 8.81 9.20
N PRO A 247 10.76 8.28 9.45
CA PRO A 247 11.54 8.66 10.63
C PRO A 247 11.85 10.15 10.72
N ASP A 248 12.05 10.82 9.58
CA ASP A 248 12.30 12.27 9.49
C ASP A 248 11.12 13.09 10.02
N VAL A 249 9.88 12.67 9.72
CA VAL A 249 8.66 13.28 10.25
C VAL A 249 8.61 13.19 11.77
N PHE A 250 9.03 12.06 12.33
CA PHE A 250 9.08 11.87 13.78
C PHE A 250 10.14 12.75 14.45
N VAL A 251 11.34 12.84 13.88
CA VAL A 251 12.40 13.75 14.39
C VAL A 251 11.90 15.18 14.39
N ARG A 252 11.32 15.64 13.27
CA ARG A 252 10.77 17.00 13.18
C ARG A 252 9.67 17.24 14.21
N TYR A 253 8.77 16.29 14.37
CA TYR A 253 7.70 16.34 15.37
C TYR A 253 8.24 16.48 16.81
N GLN A 254 9.27 15.71 17.17
CA GLN A 254 9.87 15.78 18.51
C GLN A 254 10.48 17.16 18.78
N ASP A 255 11.16 17.73 17.80
CA ASP A 255 11.75 19.07 17.94
C ASP A 255 10.68 20.16 18.12
N LEU A 256 9.56 20.06 17.40
CA LEU A 256 8.43 20.98 17.54
C LEU A 256 7.80 20.90 18.94
N CYS A 257 7.71 19.70 19.51
CA CYS A 257 7.21 19.50 20.87
C CYS A 257 8.18 20.07 21.92
N ARG A 258 9.49 19.77 21.80
CA ARG A 258 10.53 20.31 22.69
C ARG A 258 10.56 21.83 22.70
N LYS A 259 10.44 22.45 21.52
CA LYS A 259 10.37 23.91 21.34
C LYS A 259 9.00 24.51 21.70
N LYS A 260 8.02 23.70 22.11
CA LYS A 260 6.63 24.11 22.41
C LYS A 260 5.97 24.89 21.26
N ILE A 261 6.37 24.59 20.02
CA ILE A 261 5.81 25.19 18.79
C ILE A 261 4.48 24.50 18.46
N LEU A 262 4.45 23.16 18.57
CA LEU A 262 3.24 22.37 18.36
C LEU A 262 2.33 22.46 19.59
N ARG A 263 1.10 22.94 19.41
CA ARG A 263 0.12 23.15 20.49
C ARG A 263 -1.27 22.75 20.04
N MET A 264 -2.14 22.41 20.99
CA MET A 264 -3.56 22.17 20.71
C MET A 264 -4.18 23.37 19.98
N GLY A 265 -5.06 23.09 19.01
CA GLY A 265 -5.69 24.10 18.17
C GLY A 265 -4.79 24.68 17.07
N LYS A 266 -3.49 24.37 17.05
CA LYS A 266 -2.54 24.87 16.03
C LYS A 266 -1.74 23.72 15.40
N PRO A 267 -2.29 23.09 14.34
CA PRO A 267 -1.54 22.13 13.53
C PRO A 267 -0.26 22.73 12.96
N TYR A 268 0.69 21.86 12.63
CA TYR A 268 1.95 22.25 12.00
C TYR A 268 2.12 21.50 10.68
N LEU A 269 2.38 22.23 9.60
CA LEU A 269 2.66 21.64 8.30
C LEU A 269 4.17 21.43 8.13
N TYR A 270 4.58 20.17 8.02
CA TYR A 270 5.94 19.80 7.63
C TYR A 270 6.01 19.56 6.12
N LYS A 271 6.68 20.49 5.42
CA LYS A 271 6.94 20.42 3.97
C LYS A 271 8.20 19.60 3.74
N ARG A 272 8.03 18.28 3.61
CA ARG A 272 9.11 17.33 3.32
C ARG A 272 9.55 17.49 1.87
N GLU A 273 10.85 17.41 1.63
CA GLU A 273 11.45 17.48 0.29
C GLU A 273 11.53 16.10 -0.39
N GLU A 274 11.62 15.03 0.40
CA GLU A 274 11.69 13.66 -0.10
C GLU A 274 10.30 13.13 -0.49
N SER A 275 10.20 12.57 -1.69
CA SER A 275 8.97 11.95 -2.20
C SER A 275 8.59 10.68 -1.42
N LEU A 276 7.29 10.51 -1.15
CA LEU A 276 6.73 9.25 -0.62
C LEU A 276 7.02 8.05 -1.53
N ASP A 277 7.13 8.28 -2.84
CA ASP A 277 7.31 7.21 -3.81
C ASP A 277 8.70 6.56 -3.71
N PHE A 278 9.70 7.25 -3.14
CA PHE A 278 10.99 6.62 -2.81
C PHE A 278 10.82 5.46 -1.82
N ILE A 279 9.91 5.60 -0.87
CA ILE A 279 9.61 4.56 0.11
C ILE A 279 8.75 3.48 -0.53
N LEU A 280 7.70 3.87 -1.26
CA LEU A 280 6.66 2.95 -1.74
C LEU A 280 7.02 2.20 -3.04
N ALA A 281 7.75 2.79 -3.98
CA ALA A 281 8.04 2.16 -5.27
C ALA A 281 9.42 1.48 -5.28
N ASP A 282 9.53 0.31 -5.92
CA ASP A 282 10.83 -0.32 -6.15
C ASP A 282 11.67 0.47 -7.18
N GLU A 283 12.98 0.53 -6.96
CA GLU A 283 13.94 1.30 -7.79
C GLU A 283 13.46 2.72 -8.15
N ALA A 284 12.92 3.44 -7.16
CA ALA A 284 12.28 4.74 -7.34
C ALA A 284 13.17 5.82 -7.96
N GLU A 285 14.50 5.69 -7.82
CA GLU A 285 15.49 6.60 -8.43
C GLU A 285 15.43 6.64 -9.96
N LYS A 286 14.88 5.59 -10.60
CA LYS A 286 14.71 5.50 -12.06
C LYS A 286 13.38 6.07 -12.56
N LEU A 287 12.52 6.59 -11.68
CA LEU A 287 11.17 7.02 -12.04
C LEU A 287 11.15 8.47 -12.53
N THR A 288 10.44 8.70 -13.63
CA THR A 288 10.05 10.03 -14.10
C THR A 288 8.63 10.32 -13.58
N ASN A 289 8.36 11.52 -13.08
CA ASN A 289 7.07 11.94 -12.46
C ASN A 289 6.81 11.44 -11.02
N LEU A 290 7.83 11.44 -10.15
CA LEU A 290 7.65 11.24 -8.72
C LEU A 290 6.68 12.26 -8.11
N ASN A 291 5.92 11.87 -7.09
CA ASN A 291 5.17 12.82 -6.28
C ASN A 291 6.15 13.60 -5.40
N LEU A 292 6.73 14.68 -5.93
CA LEU A 292 7.80 15.46 -5.31
C LEU A 292 7.36 16.25 -4.06
N GLN A 293 6.09 16.20 -3.65
CA GLN A 293 5.56 17.03 -2.56
C GLN A 293 4.58 16.25 -1.67
N THR A 294 5.06 15.24 -0.95
CA THR A 294 4.27 14.64 0.14
C THR A 294 4.56 15.35 1.45
N TRP A 295 3.63 16.19 1.90
CA TRP A 295 3.72 16.94 3.14
C TRP A 295 2.98 16.25 4.28
N PHE A 296 3.36 16.56 5.52
CA PHE A 296 2.72 16.01 6.71
C PHE A 296 2.10 17.13 7.54
N LEU A 297 0.77 17.09 7.70
CA LEU A 297 0.07 17.93 8.66
C LEU A 297 0.08 17.24 10.03
N LEU A 298 0.95 17.68 10.92
CA LEU A 298 1.00 17.21 12.30
C LEU A 298 -0.16 17.88 13.05
N PHE A 299 -1.21 17.10 13.34
CA PHE A 299 -2.45 17.60 13.91
C PHE A 299 -2.58 17.17 15.38
N PRO A 300 -2.41 18.09 16.35
CA PRO A 300 -2.55 17.78 17.77
C PRO A 300 -4.01 17.44 18.10
N THR A 301 -4.23 16.21 18.56
CA THR A 301 -5.55 15.77 19.06
C THR A 301 -5.54 15.54 20.56
N LYS A 302 -4.35 15.48 21.17
CA LYS A 302 -4.15 15.20 22.60
C LYS A 302 -3.04 16.08 23.17
N THR A 303 -3.15 16.43 24.44
CA THR A 303 -2.03 17.05 25.18
C THR A 303 -1.01 16.00 25.60
N ASP A 304 -1.48 14.85 26.10
CA ASP A 304 -0.67 13.70 26.49
C ASP A 304 -1.22 12.41 25.87
N TRP A 305 -0.35 11.47 25.48
CA TRP A 305 -0.76 10.21 24.86
C TRP A 305 -1.63 9.33 25.78
N ARG A 306 -1.52 9.49 27.11
CA ARG A 306 -2.33 8.79 28.12
C ARG A 306 -3.75 9.35 28.26
N LYS A 307 -3.99 10.57 27.78
CA LYS A 307 -5.30 11.26 27.90
C LYS A 307 -6.22 10.94 26.71
N MET A 308 -7.51 11.22 26.90
CA MET A 308 -8.48 11.23 25.81
C MET A 308 -8.19 12.37 24.84
N ALA A 309 -8.69 12.24 23.61
CA ALA A 309 -8.60 13.32 22.64
C ALA A 309 -9.49 14.51 23.04
N ASP A 310 -9.01 15.72 22.75
CA ASP A 310 -9.67 16.97 23.09
C ASP A 310 -10.53 17.45 21.93
N PHE A 311 -11.84 17.27 22.05
CA PHE A 311 -12.81 17.66 21.03
C PHE A 311 -12.72 19.16 20.67
N LYS A 312 -12.62 20.05 21.67
CA LYS A 312 -12.53 21.50 21.44
C LYS A 312 -11.21 21.85 20.76
N GLY A 313 -10.12 21.26 21.22
CA GLY A 313 -8.80 21.46 20.59
C GLY A 313 -8.73 20.96 19.15
N ILE A 314 -9.47 19.90 18.81
CA ILE A 314 -9.59 19.43 17.42
C ILE A 314 -10.37 20.43 16.57
N GLU A 315 -11.50 20.94 17.09
CA GLU A 315 -12.29 21.95 16.39
C GLU A 315 -11.47 23.21 16.09
N GLU A 316 -10.73 23.72 17.08
CA GLU A 316 -9.83 24.87 16.87
C GLU A 316 -8.75 24.56 15.81
N GLY A 317 -8.21 23.34 15.79
CA GLY A 317 -7.25 22.93 14.77
C GLY A 317 -7.84 22.88 13.36
N LEU A 318 -9.13 22.55 13.23
CA LEU A 318 -9.84 22.57 11.95
C LEU A 318 -10.16 24.01 11.52
N LYS A 319 -10.52 24.90 12.45
CA LYS A 319 -10.62 26.34 12.17
C LYS A 319 -9.30 26.88 11.63
N TRP A 320 -8.18 26.56 12.30
CA TRP A 320 -6.85 26.93 11.82
C TRP A 320 -6.59 26.40 10.40
N LEU A 321 -6.92 25.12 10.13
CA LEU A 321 -6.74 24.53 8.81
C LEU A 321 -7.54 25.28 7.73
N VAL A 322 -8.82 25.56 7.97
CA VAL A 322 -9.67 26.30 7.02
C VAL A 322 -9.12 27.70 6.73
N THR A 323 -8.59 28.38 7.75
CA THR A 323 -8.01 29.72 7.59
C THR A 323 -6.66 29.70 6.86
N ASN A 324 -5.83 28.67 7.05
CA ASN A 324 -4.43 28.71 6.64
C ASN A 324 -4.07 27.83 5.43
N TYR A 325 -4.90 26.87 5.02
CA TYR A 325 -4.52 25.88 4.00
C TYR A 325 -4.03 26.52 2.68
N LYS A 326 -4.64 27.63 2.25
CA LYS A 326 -4.23 28.35 1.03
C LYS A 326 -2.85 28.99 1.18
N ASN A 327 -2.63 29.72 2.27
CA ASN A 327 -1.38 30.41 2.55
C ASN A 327 -0.23 29.42 2.77
N GLU A 328 -0.54 28.27 3.37
CA GLU A 328 0.41 27.18 3.56
C GLU A 328 0.68 26.38 2.27
N GLY A 329 -0.15 26.55 1.23
CA GLY A 329 0.03 25.93 -0.09
C GLY A 329 -0.51 24.51 -0.19
N ILE A 330 -1.42 24.10 0.70
CA ILE A 330 -2.06 22.77 0.67
C ILE A 330 -3.03 22.72 -0.51
N LYS A 331 -2.77 21.80 -1.45
CA LYS A 331 -3.56 21.59 -2.68
C LYS A 331 -4.51 20.40 -2.60
N SER A 332 -4.20 19.42 -1.76
CA SER A 332 -5.04 18.24 -1.54
C SER A 332 -4.67 17.56 -0.22
N LEU A 333 -5.65 16.96 0.46
CA LEU A 333 -5.53 16.53 1.86
C LEU A 333 -6.10 15.13 2.10
N ALA A 334 -5.30 14.25 2.69
CA ALA A 334 -5.77 13.04 3.36
C ALA A 334 -5.77 13.28 4.87
N ILE A 335 -6.91 13.07 5.52
CA ILE A 335 -7.09 13.32 6.96
C ILE A 335 -7.78 12.14 7.62
N PRO A 336 -7.30 11.64 8.77
CA PRO A 336 -7.96 10.53 9.46
C PRO A 336 -9.14 11.05 10.31
N ALA A 337 -9.96 10.14 10.81
CA ALA A 337 -10.97 10.42 11.84
C ALA A 337 -10.30 10.91 13.15
N LEU A 338 -10.01 12.22 13.23
CA LEU A 338 -9.25 12.84 14.30
C LEU A 338 -9.84 12.56 15.68
N GLY A 339 -9.06 11.94 16.56
CA GLY A 339 -9.50 11.65 17.94
C GLY A 339 -10.49 10.49 18.07
N CYS A 340 -10.92 9.85 16.98
CA CYS A 340 -11.64 8.59 17.02
C CYS A 340 -10.68 7.39 17.24
N GLY A 341 -11.23 6.19 17.46
CA GLY A 341 -10.45 4.99 17.72
C GLY A 341 -9.67 5.10 19.04
N LEU A 342 -8.33 5.18 18.97
CA LEU A 342 -7.45 5.31 20.14
C LEU A 342 -7.57 6.66 20.87
N GLY A 343 -8.26 7.65 20.28
CA GLY A 343 -8.62 8.90 20.94
C GLY A 343 -9.90 8.84 21.78
N TRP A 344 -10.69 7.76 21.62
CA TRP A 344 -11.93 7.46 22.34
C TRP A 344 -13.08 8.45 22.13
N LEU A 345 -13.00 9.36 21.16
CA LEU A 345 -14.14 10.20 20.78
C LEU A 345 -15.10 9.44 19.85
N PRO A 346 -16.42 9.55 20.06
CA PRO A 346 -17.41 8.88 19.23
C PRO A 346 -17.50 9.52 17.84
N TRP A 347 -17.49 8.69 16.79
CA TRP A 347 -17.64 9.15 15.41
C TRP A 347 -18.93 9.94 15.19
N GLY A 348 -20.05 9.53 15.81
CA GLY A 348 -21.32 10.23 15.68
C GLY A 348 -21.28 11.72 16.05
N THR A 349 -20.32 12.14 16.88
CA THR A 349 -20.11 13.55 17.25
C THR A 349 -18.98 14.19 16.45
N VAL A 350 -17.87 13.47 16.25
CA VAL A 350 -16.67 14.00 15.57
C VAL A 350 -16.85 14.06 14.05
N GLY A 351 -17.51 13.06 13.46
CA GLY A 351 -17.75 12.96 12.02
C GLY A 351 -18.45 14.19 11.44
N PRO A 352 -19.61 14.61 11.99
CA PRO A 352 -20.28 15.82 11.54
C PRO A 352 -19.42 17.08 11.69
N MET A 353 -18.70 17.21 12.80
CA MET A 353 -17.80 18.34 13.05
C MET A 353 -16.65 18.38 12.02
N LEU A 354 -15.99 17.25 11.74
CA LEU A 354 -14.98 17.16 10.69
C LEU A 354 -15.56 17.56 9.33
N CYS A 355 -16.70 16.97 8.94
CA CYS A 355 -17.30 17.23 7.65
C CYS A 355 -17.74 18.70 7.50
N HIS A 356 -18.26 19.32 8.57
CA HIS A 356 -18.64 20.73 8.60
C HIS A 356 -17.49 21.68 8.23
N TYR A 357 -16.28 21.44 8.74
CA TYR A 357 -15.11 22.26 8.43
C TYR A 357 -14.44 21.85 7.11
N LEU A 358 -14.29 20.55 6.86
CA LEU A 358 -13.58 20.04 5.68
C LEU A 358 -14.30 20.36 4.37
N GLN A 359 -15.65 20.42 4.34
CA GLN A 359 -16.39 20.82 3.14
C GLN A 359 -16.13 22.27 2.70
N LYS A 360 -15.63 23.13 3.59
CA LYS A 360 -15.30 24.53 3.29
C LYS A 360 -14.02 24.65 2.46
N LEU A 361 -13.18 23.61 2.46
CA LEU A 361 -11.93 23.57 1.71
C LEU A 361 -12.23 23.42 0.20
N LYS A 362 -11.68 24.33 -0.61
CA LYS A 362 -11.80 24.29 -2.09
C LYS A 362 -10.69 23.45 -2.73
N ILE A 363 -10.35 22.34 -2.08
CA ILE A 363 -9.32 21.39 -2.47
C ILE A 363 -9.86 19.97 -2.29
N GLN A 364 -9.27 18.99 -2.96
CA GLN A 364 -9.66 17.60 -2.77
C GLN A 364 -9.29 17.11 -1.37
N VAL A 365 -10.27 16.56 -0.65
CA VAL A 365 -10.16 16.06 0.72
C VAL A 365 -10.68 14.63 0.81
N ARG A 366 -9.86 13.74 1.36
CA ARG A 366 -10.24 12.37 1.72
C ARG A 366 -10.19 12.20 3.23
N LEU A 367 -11.36 11.97 3.84
CA LEU A 367 -11.52 11.69 5.26
C LEU A 367 -11.52 10.17 5.49
N TYR A 368 -10.46 9.66 6.10
CA TYR A 368 -10.26 8.23 6.35
C TYR A 368 -10.96 7.80 7.64
N LEU A 369 -11.82 6.79 7.52
CA LEU A 369 -12.56 6.20 8.63
C LEU A 369 -11.63 5.42 9.57
N PRO A 370 -11.99 5.31 10.87
CA PRO A 370 -11.14 4.62 11.84
C PRO A 370 -11.06 3.12 11.55
N LEU A 371 -9.85 2.56 11.57
CA LEU A 371 -9.62 1.13 11.31
C LEU A 371 -10.01 0.26 12.50
N GLU A 372 -9.94 0.80 13.72
CA GLU A 372 -10.14 0.04 14.96
C GLU A 372 -11.62 -0.22 15.27
N ARG A 373 -12.54 0.53 14.64
CA ARG A 373 -13.97 0.42 14.93
C ARG A 373 -14.80 0.63 13.68
N ARG A 374 -15.61 -0.38 13.32
CA ARG A 374 -16.61 -0.25 12.26
C ARG A 374 -17.65 0.80 12.67
N ILE A 375 -17.86 1.76 11.80
CA ILE A 375 -18.87 2.79 11.95
C ILE A 375 -20.20 2.28 11.38
N PRO A 376 -21.34 2.48 12.06
CA PRO A 376 -22.65 2.15 11.50
C PRO A 376 -22.90 2.90 10.19
N ASP A 377 -23.45 2.22 9.18
CA ASP A 377 -23.66 2.81 7.85
C ASP A 377 -24.54 4.07 7.90
N GLU A 378 -25.50 4.12 8.82
CA GLU A 378 -26.36 5.29 9.08
C GLU A 378 -25.55 6.57 9.38
N GLN A 379 -24.40 6.44 10.03
CA GLN A 379 -23.52 7.55 10.41
C GLN A 379 -22.52 7.94 9.32
N LEU A 380 -22.56 7.27 8.17
CA LEU A 380 -21.71 7.54 7.01
C LEU A 380 -22.44 8.32 5.92
N PHE A 381 -23.77 8.38 5.99
CA PHE A 381 -24.56 9.08 4.98
C PHE A 381 -24.41 10.60 5.09
N LYS A 382 -24.52 11.23 3.92
CA LYS A 382 -24.43 12.68 3.74
C LYS A 382 -25.37 13.44 4.68
N ASP A 383 -26.61 12.97 4.83
CA ASP A 383 -27.61 13.60 5.68
C ASP A 383 -27.24 13.58 7.16
N PHE A 384 -26.49 12.56 7.61
CA PHE A 384 -26.01 12.54 8.99
C PHE A 384 -24.84 13.50 9.19
N LEU A 385 -23.88 13.49 8.26
CA LEU A 385 -22.60 14.18 8.40
C LEU A 385 -22.62 15.67 8.01
N LEU A 386 -23.52 16.07 7.11
CA LEU A 386 -23.64 17.44 6.63
C LEU A 386 -24.94 18.12 7.07
N LYS A 387 -25.60 17.60 8.12
CA LYS A 387 -26.76 18.23 8.74
C LYS A 387 -26.44 19.70 9.05
N LYS A 388 -27.32 20.58 8.59
CA LYS A 388 -27.22 22.04 8.74
C LYS A 388 -27.35 22.47 10.19
#